data_AF-A0A183T8C6-F1
#
_entry.id   AF-A0A183T8C6-F1
#
_cell.length_a   1.000
_cell.length_b   1.000
_cell.length_c   1.000
_cell.angle_alpha   90.00
_cell.angle_beta   90.00
_cell.angle_gamma   90.00
#
_symmetry.space_group_name_H-M   'P 1'
#
loop_
_entity.id
_entity.type
_entity.pdbx_description
1 polymer ?
#
loop_
_entity_poly.entity_id
_entity_poly.type
_entity_poly.pdbx_seq_one_letter_code
_entity_poly.pdbx_strand_id
1 'polypeptide(L)'
;MNATPPITSSELAHCGRFCFNDGVCIGCYRDIFGLAQCLGCLCPTKLWTGERCELRIGTVSYSAIVSPLNASFVLAWVFGILTVLLCGILALIYFQKRRSALFAFRMSQLQESSYDPSPLPVPISTFPLQPPVST
;
A
#
# COMPACT_ATOMS: atom_id res chain seq x y z
N MET A 1 14.25 -13.94 -45.26
CA MET A 1 13.04 -13.17 -44.88
C MET A 1 11.91 -14.17 -44.80
N ASN A 2 11.47 -14.54 -43.59
CA ASN A 2 10.32 -15.44 -43.43
C ASN A 2 9.06 -14.64 -43.77
N ALA A 3 8.54 -14.83 -44.99
CA ALA A 3 7.26 -14.27 -45.38
C ALA A 3 6.18 -14.97 -44.55
N THR A 4 5.56 -14.23 -43.62
CA THR A 4 4.36 -14.69 -42.94
C THR A 4 3.30 -15.00 -44.00
N PRO A 5 2.59 -16.14 -43.88
CA PRO A 5 1.56 -16.48 -44.85
C PRO A 5 0.47 -15.41 -44.84
N PRO A 6 -0.17 -15.14 -46.00
CA PRO A 6 -1.20 -14.10 -46.09
C PRO A 6 -2.35 -14.35 -45.10
N ILE A 7 -3.02 -13.27 -44.74
CA ILE A 7 -4.27 -13.30 -43.94
C ILE A 7 -5.30 -14.10 -44.74
N THR A 8 -5.93 -15.07 -44.09
CA THR A 8 -6.98 -15.90 -44.68
C THR A 8 -8.33 -15.19 -44.64
N SER A 9 -9.28 -15.65 -45.44
CA SER A 9 -10.63 -15.06 -45.49
C SER A 9 -11.39 -15.19 -44.16
N SER A 10 -11.15 -16.27 -43.39
CA SER A 10 -11.77 -16.47 -42.08
C SER A 10 -11.24 -15.50 -41.02
N GLU A 11 -9.94 -15.20 -41.06
CA GLU A 11 -9.30 -14.21 -40.19
C GLU A 11 -9.76 -12.80 -40.53
N LEU A 12 -9.88 -12.49 -41.81
CA LEU A 12 -10.43 -11.22 -42.25
C LEU A 12 -11.88 -11.04 -41.78
N ALA A 13 -12.69 -12.10 -41.86
CA ALA A 13 -14.04 -12.11 -41.32
C ALA A 13 -14.07 -11.98 -39.78
N HIS A 14 -13.08 -12.53 -39.08
CA HIS A 14 -12.92 -12.36 -37.64
C HIS A 14 -12.63 -10.90 -37.28
N CYS A 15 -11.66 -10.28 -37.96
CA CYS A 15 -11.34 -8.86 -37.81
C CYS A 15 -12.53 -7.95 -38.14
N GLY A 16 -13.36 -8.33 -39.12
CA GLY A 16 -14.59 -7.60 -39.47
C GLY A 16 -15.63 -7.56 -38.36
N ARG A 17 -15.61 -8.50 -37.39
CA ARG A 17 -16.52 -8.52 -36.24
C ARG A 17 -15.99 -7.72 -35.03
N PHE A 18 -14.75 -7.23 -35.11
CA PHE A 18 -14.15 -6.50 -34.01
C PHE A 18 -14.80 -5.13 -33.80
N CYS A 19 -15.16 -4.46 -34.90
CA CYS A 19 -15.81 -3.16 -34.91
C CYS A 19 -17.33 -3.30 -34.79
N PHE A 20 -17.96 -2.55 -33.90
CA PHE A 20 -19.41 -2.52 -33.71
C PHE A 20 -20.09 -1.49 -34.63
N ASN A 21 -21.42 -1.54 -34.69
CA ASN A 21 -22.27 -0.53 -35.33
C ASN A 21 -21.81 -0.12 -36.74
N ASP A 22 -21.59 -1.12 -37.61
CA ASP A 22 -21.13 -0.95 -38.98
C ASP A 22 -19.75 -0.25 -39.12
N GLY A 23 -18.94 -0.28 -38.07
CA GLY A 23 -17.53 0.14 -38.13
C GLY A 23 -16.70 -0.79 -39.02
N VAL A 24 -15.70 -0.22 -39.70
CA VAL A 24 -14.83 -0.95 -40.61
C VAL A 24 -13.44 -1.11 -39.99
N CYS A 25 -12.91 -2.33 -39.98
CA CYS A 25 -11.56 -2.58 -39.52
C CYS A 25 -10.54 -2.00 -40.53
N ILE A 26 -9.61 -1.16 -40.05
CA ILE A 26 -8.63 -0.47 -40.89
C ILE A 26 -7.54 -1.42 -41.41
N GLY A 27 -7.25 -2.49 -40.65
CA GLY A 27 -6.34 -3.54 -41.08
C GLY A 27 -6.35 -4.73 -40.13
N CYS A 28 -6.13 -5.92 -40.67
CA CYS A 28 -6.13 -7.18 -39.95
C CYS A 28 -4.70 -7.77 -39.98
N TYR A 29 -4.17 -8.12 -38.81
CA TYR A 29 -2.84 -8.72 -38.67
C TYR A 29 -2.89 -9.94 -37.74
N ARG A 30 -1.85 -10.77 -37.76
CA ARG A 30 -1.67 -11.83 -36.76
C ARG A 30 -0.76 -11.35 -35.63
N ASP A 31 -1.19 -11.53 -34.40
CA ASP A 31 -0.34 -11.28 -33.24
C ASP A 31 0.77 -12.35 -33.07
N ILE A 32 1.57 -12.24 -32.02
CA ILE A 32 2.64 -13.19 -31.71
C ILE A 32 2.14 -14.61 -31.43
N PHE A 33 0.85 -14.78 -31.14
CA PHE A 33 0.18 -16.06 -30.91
C PHE A 33 -0.51 -16.60 -32.17
N GLY A 34 -0.43 -15.87 -33.29
CA GLY A 34 -1.07 -16.25 -34.55
C GLY A 34 -2.57 -15.93 -34.61
N LEU A 35 -3.10 -15.14 -33.68
CA LEU A 35 -4.50 -14.74 -33.65
C LEU A 35 -4.73 -13.50 -34.51
N ALA A 36 -5.82 -13.51 -35.28
CA ALA A 36 -6.22 -12.38 -36.10
C ALA A 36 -6.74 -11.23 -35.23
N GLN A 37 -6.11 -10.07 -35.33
CA GLN A 37 -6.46 -8.86 -34.61
C GLN A 37 -6.66 -7.68 -35.56
N CYS A 38 -7.61 -6.82 -35.22
CA CYS A 38 -7.86 -5.58 -35.94
C CYS A 38 -6.95 -4.47 -35.38
N LEU A 39 -6.30 -3.70 -36.26
CA LEU A 39 -5.47 -2.55 -35.88
C LEU A 39 -6.26 -1.39 -35.28
N GLY A 40 -7.53 -1.27 -35.66
CA GLY A 40 -8.40 -0.18 -35.23
C GLY A 40 -9.64 -0.08 -36.10
N CYS A 41 -10.66 0.60 -35.59
CA CYS A 41 -11.95 0.76 -36.24
C CYS A 41 -12.13 2.15 -36.82
N LEU A 42 -12.66 2.20 -38.04
CA LEU A 42 -13.14 3.42 -38.67
C LEU A 42 -14.66 3.47 -38.48
N CYS A 43 -15.10 4.38 -37.60
CA CYS A 43 -16.50 4.49 -37.23
C CYS A 43 -17.31 5.34 -38.22
N PRO A 44 -18.60 5.01 -38.43
CA PRO A 44 -19.49 5.86 -39.22
C PRO A 44 -19.54 7.28 -38.64
N THR A 45 -19.14 8.25 -39.46
CA THR A 45 -19.02 9.65 -39.02
C THR A 45 -20.33 10.17 -38.46
N LYS A 46 -20.26 10.90 -37.33
CA LYS A 46 -21.40 11.60 -36.67
C LYS A 46 -22.44 10.72 -35.98
N LEU A 47 -22.33 9.38 -36.06
CA LEU A 47 -23.24 8.46 -35.38
C LEU A 47 -22.57 7.71 -34.22
N TRP A 48 -21.34 7.24 -34.43
CA TRP A 48 -20.63 6.38 -33.48
C TRP A 48 -19.16 6.79 -33.31
N THR A 49 -18.60 6.51 -32.14
CA THR A 49 -17.23 6.82 -31.71
C THR A 49 -16.75 5.76 -30.70
N GLY A 50 -15.53 5.89 -30.19
CA GLY A 50 -14.89 4.89 -29.33
C GLY A 50 -13.89 4.03 -30.11
N GLU A 51 -13.13 3.21 -29.39
CA GLU A 51 -12.06 2.38 -29.96
C GLU A 51 -12.62 1.32 -30.93
N ARG A 52 -13.84 0.86 -30.67
CA ARG A 52 -14.55 -0.16 -31.43
C ARG A 52 -15.90 0.32 -31.96
N CYS A 53 -16.13 1.63 -32.02
CA CYS A 53 -17.39 2.25 -32.44
C CYS A 53 -18.59 1.91 -31.53
N GLU A 54 -18.34 1.64 -30.26
CA GLU A 54 -19.32 1.23 -29.26
C GLU A 54 -20.12 2.40 -28.66
N LEU A 55 -19.64 3.64 -28.82
CA LEU A 55 -20.25 4.83 -28.22
C LEU A 55 -21.04 5.62 -29.25
N ARG A 56 -22.28 6.01 -28.94
CA ARG A 56 -23.10 6.85 -29.84
C ARG A 56 -22.75 8.34 -29.67
N ILE A 57 -22.51 9.03 -30.78
CA ILE A 57 -22.29 10.49 -30.79
C ILE A 57 -23.63 11.17 -30.47
N GLY A 58 -23.63 12.07 -29.49
CA GLY A 58 -24.83 12.80 -29.03
C GLY A 58 -25.50 12.26 -27.76
N THR A 59 -25.18 11.05 -27.31
CA THR A 59 -25.51 10.59 -25.94
C THR A 59 -24.42 10.94 -24.92
N VAL A 60 -23.28 11.46 -25.40
CA VAL A 60 -22.05 11.73 -24.63
C VAL A 60 -22.15 12.99 -23.75
N SER A 61 -23.28 13.70 -23.74
CA SER A 61 -23.51 14.74 -22.72
C SER A 61 -23.69 14.15 -21.31
N TYR A 62 -23.87 12.83 -21.15
CA TYR A 62 -23.97 12.22 -19.82
C TYR A 62 -22.67 11.57 -19.33
N SER A 63 -21.83 11.04 -20.23
CA SER A 63 -20.55 10.41 -19.88
C SER A 63 -19.35 11.37 -19.91
N ALA A 64 -19.46 12.54 -20.54
CA ALA A 64 -18.42 13.59 -20.43
C ALA A 64 -18.58 14.43 -19.15
N ILE A 65 -19.77 14.48 -18.55
CA ILE A 65 -20.01 15.17 -17.26
C ILE A 65 -19.62 14.28 -16.09
N VAL A 66 -19.74 12.96 -16.24
CA VAL A 66 -19.10 12.00 -15.34
C VAL A 66 -17.75 11.64 -15.93
N SER A 67 -16.80 12.59 -15.88
CA SER A 67 -15.39 12.17 -15.75
C SER A 67 -15.39 11.05 -14.71
N PRO A 68 -14.86 9.85 -15.00
CA PRO A 68 -14.74 8.84 -13.96
C PRO A 68 -13.97 9.57 -12.85
N LEU A 69 -14.60 9.82 -11.69
CA LEU A 69 -13.94 10.46 -10.56
C LEU A 69 -12.58 9.79 -10.49
N ASN A 70 -11.51 10.52 -10.83
CA ASN A 70 -10.26 9.90 -11.27
C ASN A 70 -9.92 8.82 -10.25
N ALA A 71 -10.12 7.55 -10.61
CA ALA A 71 -10.12 6.49 -9.60
C ALA A 71 -8.76 6.48 -8.89
N SER A 72 -7.72 6.85 -9.63
CA SER A 72 -6.38 7.18 -9.16
C SER A 72 -6.34 8.28 -8.09
N PHE A 73 -7.07 9.38 -8.25
CA PHE A 73 -7.16 10.46 -7.27
C PHE A 73 -7.87 10.00 -5.99
N VAL A 74 -9.00 9.30 -6.12
CA VAL A 74 -9.74 8.78 -4.95
C VAL A 74 -8.88 7.77 -4.18
N LEU A 75 -8.24 6.84 -4.90
CA LEU A 75 -7.31 5.88 -4.29
C LEU A 75 -6.12 6.57 -3.63
N ALA A 76 -5.53 7.59 -4.26
CA ALA A 76 -4.42 8.34 -3.68
C ALA A 76 -4.79 9.00 -2.35
N TRP A 77 -6.00 9.58 -2.25
CA TRP A 77 -6.52 10.12 -1.00
C TRP A 77 -6.72 9.05 0.07
N VAL A 78 -7.32 7.91 -0.28
CA VAL A 78 -7.52 6.80 0.64
C VAL A 78 -6.19 6.27 1.18
N PHE A 79 -5.21 6.04 0.30
CA PHE A 79 -3.88 5.60 0.71
C PHE A 79 -3.17 6.66 1.57
N GLY A 80 -3.25 7.93 1.19
CA GLY A 80 -2.64 9.02 1.97
C GLY A 80 -3.19 9.11 3.38
N ILE A 81 -4.52 9.07 3.54
CA ILE A 81 -5.18 9.09 4.86
C ILE A 81 -4.77 7.86 5.69
N LEU A 82 -4.75 6.68 5.07
CA LEU A 82 -4.35 5.44 5.74
C LEU A 82 -2.90 5.51 6.24
N THR A 83 -1.97 6.02 5.43
CA THR A 83 -0.57 6.17 5.81
C THR A 83 -0.40 7.15 6.98
N VAL A 84 -1.09 8.30 6.95
CA VAL A 84 -1.04 9.28 8.05
C VAL A 84 -1.58 8.68 9.35
N LEU A 85 -2.68 7.93 9.27
CA LEU A 85 -3.25 7.20 10.42
C LEU A 85 -2.27 6.18 11.00
N LEU A 86 -1.67 5.36 10.15
CA LEU A 86 -0.69 4.35 10.58
C LEU A 86 0.55 5.00 11.22
N CYS A 87 1.10 6.06 10.61
CA CYS A 87 2.20 6.81 11.19
C CYS A 87 1.82 7.43 12.55
N GLY A 88 0.62 7.98 12.68
CA GLY A 88 0.11 8.53 13.94
C GLY A 88 0.00 7.47 15.03
N ILE A 89 -0.56 6.29 14.72
CA ILE A 89 -0.68 5.17 15.68
C ILE A 89 0.71 4.69 16.11
N LEU A 90 1.63 4.50 15.17
CA LEU A 90 3.01 4.08 15.48
C LEU A 90 3.72 5.10 16.36
N ALA A 91 3.59 6.39 16.07
CA ALA A 91 4.14 7.46 16.89
C ALA A 91 3.53 7.44 18.30
N LEU A 92 2.22 7.28 18.43
CA LEU A 92 1.55 7.18 19.74
C LEU A 92 2.05 5.99 20.55
N ILE A 93 2.15 4.81 19.95
CA ILE A 93 2.69 3.61 20.61
C ILE A 93 4.15 3.84 21.04
N TYR A 94 4.95 4.44 20.17
CA TYR A 94 6.35 4.77 20.47
C TYR A 94 6.45 5.71 21.67
N PHE A 95 5.66 6.79 21.69
CA PHE A 95 5.65 7.74 22.79
C PHE A 95 5.08 7.17 24.08
N GLN A 96 4.06 6.31 24.01
CA GLN A 96 3.53 5.60 25.18
C GLN A 96 4.59 4.68 25.78
N LYS A 97 5.26 3.85 24.96
CA LYS A 97 6.36 2.99 25.42
C LYS A 97 7.50 3.80 26.03
N ARG A 98 7.90 4.90 25.38
CA ARG A 98 8.97 5.77 25.86
C ARG A 98 8.60 6.46 27.18
N ARG A 99 7.35 6.90 27.34
CA ARG A 99 6.85 7.47 28.60
C ARG A 99 6.81 6.42 29.70
N SER A 100 6.30 5.22 29.45
CA SER A 100 6.28 4.15 30.46
C SER A 100 7.68 3.75 30.93
N ALA A 101 8.66 3.70 30.02
CA ALA A 101 10.06 3.44 30.37
C ALA A 101 10.66 4.56 31.24
N LEU A 102 10.37 5.83 30.91
CA LEU A 102 10.83 6.97 31.68
C LEU A 102 10.19 7.02 33.08
N PHE A 103 8.90 6.70 33.19
CA PHE A 103 8.22 6.57 34.47
C PHE A 103 8.77 5.42 35.31
N ALA A 104 9.03 4.25 34.72
CA ALA A 104 9.64 3.11 35.42
C ALA A 104 11.03 3.47 35.98
N PHE A 105 11.88 4.11 35.18
CA PHE A 105 13.21 4.56 35.60
C PHE A 105 13.15 5.61 36.73
N ARG A 106 12.19 6.54 36.67
CA ARG A 106 12.03 7.56 37.71
C ARG A 106 11.54 6.96 39.03
N MET A 107 10.71 5.92 38.96
CA MET A 107 10.19 5.24 40.14
C MET A 107 11.25 4.38 40.83
N SER A 108 12.15 3.73 40.07
CA SER A 108 13.28 2.99 40.65
C SER A 108 14.25 3.92 41.40
N GLN A 109 14.51 5.12 40.87
CA GLN A 109 15.34 6.14 41.54
C GLN A 109 14.75 6.61 42.89
N LEU A 110 13.42 6.79 42.98
CA LEU A 110 12.76 7.15 44.23
C LEU A 110 12.82 6.03 45.28
N GLN A 111 12.72 4.78 44.85
CA GLN A 111 12.83 3.63 45.74
C GLN A 111 14.24 3.47 46.31
N GLU A 112 15.28 3.74 45.51
CA GLU A 112 16.67 3.69 45.94
C GLU A 112 17.04 4.86 46.88
N SER A 113 16.54 6.08 46.59
CA SER A 113 16.72 7.24 47.47
C SER A 113 15.98 7.14 48.81
N SER A 114 14.95 6.30 48.91
CA SER A 114 14.22 6.07 50.17
C SER A 114 14.85 4.96 51.03
N TYR A 115 15.85 4.25 50.50
CA TYR A 115 16.63 3.25 51.23
C TYR A 115 17.97 3.87 51.63
N ASP A 116 17.94 4.77 52.61
CA ASP A 116 19.14 5.15 53.35
C ASP A 116 19.23 4.19 54.56
N PRO A 117 20.06 3.12 54.51
CA PRO A 117 20.26 2.28 55.67
C PRO A 117 21.03 3.11 56.70
N SER A 118 20.29 3.69 57.65
CA SER A 118 20.89 4.25 58.86
C SER A 118 21.86 3.21 59.43
N PRO A 119 23.14 3.54 59.65
CA PRO A 119 24.10 2.58 60.15
C PRO A 119 23.70 2.20 61.57
N LEU A 120 23.22 0.95 61.73
CA LEU A 120 22.96 0.35 63.03
C LEU A 120 24.28 0.38 63.84
N PRO A 121 24.26 0.85 65.10
CA PRO A 121 25.44 0.86 65.93
C PRO A 121 25.91 -0.57 66.18
N VAL A 122 27.16 -0.84 65.82
CA VAL A 122 27.83 -2.12 66.05
C VAL A 122 27.85 -2.38 67.57
N PRO A 123 27.40 -3.55 68.06
CA PRO A 123 27.55 -3.88 69.47
C PRO A 123 29.04 -4.14 69.74
N ILE A 124 29.65 -3.30 70.57
CA ILE A 124 30.99 -3.51 71.11
C ILE A 124 30.91 -4.73 72.02
N SER A 125 31.48 -5.83 71.57
CA SER A 125 31.67 -7.04 72.37
C SER A 125 32.84 -6.83 73.33
N THR A 126 32.54 -6.46 74.58
CA THR A 126 33.49 -6.54 75.70
C THR A 126 33.53 -7.97 76.23
N PHE A 127 34.39 -8.80 75.64
CA PHE A 127 34.84 -10.04 76.29
C PHE A 127 35.93 -9.69 77.32
N PRO A 128 35.82 -10.11 78.60
CA PRO A 128 36.92 -10.02 79.54
C PRO A 128 37.97 -11.10 79.25
N LEU A 129 39.23 -10.67 79.07
CA LEU A 129 40.40 -11.55 79.10
C LEU A 129 40.51 -12.21 80.48
N GLN A 130 40.46 -13.53 80.53
CA GLN A 130 40.80 -14.32 81.70
C GLN A 130 42.33 -14.56 81.72
N PRO A 131 43.04 -14.26 82.82
CA PRO A 131 44.50 -14.44 82.89
C PRO A 131 44.90 -15.93 83.05
N PRO A 132 46.11 -16.30 82.62
CA PRO A 132 46.59 -17.67 82.72
C PRO A 132 46.94 -18.02 84.17
N VAL A 133 46.43 -19.16 84.66
CA VAL A 133 46.90 -19.76 85.91
C VAL A 133 48.09 -20.65 85.60
N SER A 134 49.22 -20.26 86.18
CA SER A 134 50.44 -21.04 86.34
C SER A 134 50.46 -21.74 87.70
N THR A 135 51.11 -22.91 87.73
CA THR A 135 51.41 -23.90 88.81
C THR A 135 50.35 -24.94 89.11
#